data_AF-A0A4R5F417-F1
#
_entry.id   AF-A0A4R5F417-F1
#
_cell.length_a   1.000
_cell.length_b   1.000
_cell.length_c   1.000
_cell.angle_alpha   90.00
_cell.angle_beta   90.00
_cell.angle_gamma   90.00
#
_symmetry.space_group_name_H-M   'P 1'
#
loop_
_entity.id
_entity.type
_entity.pdbx_description
1 polymer ?
#
loop_
_entity_poly.entity_id
_entity_poly.type
_entity_poly.pdbx_seq_one_letter_code
_entity_poly.pdbx_strand_id
1 'polypeptide(L)'
;MKFGPMIPPETRAAMYRALARLPHVSVEEKATDMDGRTGVGVVFDAGAHGKSVYILDSGDYSYMGVKSVDGGVAIGMSVLGAGIVDNAGDVP
;
A
#
# COMPACT_ATOMS: atom_id res chain seq x y z
N MET A 1 11.55 15.66 1.94
CA MET A 1 10.78 16.28 0.86
C MET A 1 9.62 15.34 0.55
N LYS A 2 8.37 15.79 0.69
CA LYS A 2 7.20 14.95 0.39
C LYS A 2 6.88 15.20 -1.08
N PHE A 3 7.24 14.26 -1.96
CA PHE A 3 6.95 14.41 -3.38
C PHE A 3 5.45 14.56 -3.57
N GLY A 4 5.04 15.42 -4.50
CA GLY A 4 3.64 15.55 -4.87
C GLY A 4 3.06 14.18 -5.22
N PRO A 5 1.78 13.91 -4.92
CA PRO A 5 1.22 12.59 -5.14
C PRO A 5 1.39 12.20 -6.63
N MET A 6 2.07 11.08 -6.90
CA MET A 6 2.30 10.53 -8.24
C MET A 6 1.00 10.29 -9.01
N ILE A 7 -0.11 10.19 -8.29
CA ILE A 7 -1.46 9.97 -8.80
C ILE A 7 -2.34 11.13 -8.30
N PRO A 8 -3.07 11.84 -9.18
CA PRO A 8 -4.02 12.86 -8.77
C PRO A 8 -4.98 12.36 -7.67
N PRO A 9 -5.33 13.18 -6.67
CA PRO A 9 -6.15 12.75 -5.54
C PRO A 9 -7.47 12.09 -5.94
N GLU A 10 -8.14 12.62 -6.97
CA GLU A 10 -9.44 12.13 -7.45
C GLU A 10 -9.32 10.73 -8.05
N THR A 11 -8.27 10.51 -8.85
CA THR A 11 -7.95 9.21 -9.47
C THR A 11 -7.66 8.16 -8.39
N ARG A 12 -6.87 8.54 -7.38
CA ARG A 12 -6.53 7.64 -6.28
C ARG A 12 -7.76 7.30 -5.41
N ALA A 13 -8.60 8.29 -5.12
CA ALA A 13 -9.86 8.06 -4.42
C ALA A 13 -10.80 7.16 -5.22
N ALA A 14 -10.85 7.30 -6.55
CA ALA A 14 -11.62 6.40 -7.42
C ALA A 14 -11.10 4.96 -7.37
N MET A 15 -9.77 4.77 -7.35
CA MET A 15 -9.14 3.46 -7.18
C MET A 15 -9.57 2.81 -5.86
N TYR A 16 -9.53 3.53 -4.73
CA TYR A 16 -9.97 2.97 -3.44
C TYR A 16 -11.45 2.64 -3.42
N ARG A 17 -12.31 3.48 -3.99
CA ARG A 17 -13.74 3.17 -4.15
C ARG A 17 -13.98 1.92 -5.01
N ALA A 18 -13.15 1.70 -6.03
CA ALA A 18 -13.23 0.51 -6.87
C ALA A 18 -12.76 -0.74 -6.09
N LEU A 19 -11.65 -0.65 -5.36
CA LEU A 19 -11.16 -1.75 -4.52
C LEU A 19 -12.18 -2.14 -3.44
N ALA A 20 -12.86 -1.17 -2.83
CA ALA A 20 -13.90 -1.42 -1.82
C ALA A 20 -15.13 -2.18 -2.37
N ARG A 21 -15.29 -2.27 -3.69
CA ARG A 21 -16.38 -3.05 -4.33
C ARG A 21 -15.96 -4.47 -4.67
N LEU A 22 -14.68 -4.79 -4.60
CA LEU A 22 -14.20 -6.13 -4.90
C LEU A 22 -14.63 -7.09 -3.79
N PRO A 23 -15.11 -8.30 -4.12
CA PRO A 23 -15.34 -9.33 -3.13
C PRO A 23 -14.00 -9.70 -2.46
N HIS A 24 -14.07 -10.11 -1.19
CA HIS A 24 -12.91 -10.50 -0.39
C HIS A 24 -11.88 -9.39 -0.15
N VAL A 25 -12.24 -8.13 -0.43
CA VAL A 25 -11.46 -6.97 -0.02
C VAL A 25 -12.04 -6.39 1.27
N SER A 26 -11.17 -6.11 2.24
CA SER A 26 -11.50 -5.46 3.50
C SER A 26 -10.47 -4.39 3.86
N VAL A 27 -10.80 -3.55 4.84
CA VAL A 27 -9.90 -2.52 5.34
C VAL A 27 -9.49 -2.86 6.78
N GLU A 28 -8.19 -2.85 7.04
CA GLU A 28 -7.60 -2.95 8.36
C GLU A 28 -7.07 -1.57 8.75
N GLU A 29 -7.73 -0.89 9.70
CA GLU A 29 -7.38 0.49 10.06
C GLU A 29 -5.96 0.64 10.65
N LYS A 30 -5.39 -0.46 11.13
CA LYS A 30 -4.06 -0.51 11.78
C LYS A 30 -3.23 -1.66 11.22
N ALA A 31 -2.84 -1.53 9.96
CA ALA A 31 -1.86 -2.43 9.36
C ALA A 31 -0.44 -1.93 9.61
N THR A 32 0.50 -2.86 9.73
CA THR A 32 1.93 -2.56 9.83
C THR A 32 2.63 -2.98 8.53
N ASP A 33 3.47 -2.11 7.97
CA ASP A 33 4.36 -2.50 6.86
C ASP A 33 5.52 -3.39 7.34
N MET A 34 6.45 -3.74 6.44
CA MET A 34 7.58 -4.62 6.82
C MET A 34 8.68 -3.89 7.62
N ASP A 35 8.63 -2.56 7.70
CA ASP A 35 9.57 -1.75 8.50
C ASP A 35 8.99 -1.35 9.86
N GLY A 36 7.79 -1.84 10.20
CA GLY A 36 7.16 -1.58 11.49
C GLY A 36 6.32 -0.30 11.55
N ARG A 37 6.15 0.44 10.44
CA ARG A 37 5.36 1.67 10.39
C ARG A 37 3.87 1.32 10.29
N THR A 38 3.05 2.05 11.03
CA THR A 38 1.59 1.88 11.02
C THR A 38 0.94 2.65 9.87
N GLY A 39 -0.02 2.02 9.21
CA GLY A 39 -0.86 2.61 8.18
C GLY A 39 -2.22 1.91 8.09
N VAL A 40 -2.93 2.17 7.01
CA VAL A 40 -4.22 1.54 6.67
C VAL A 40 -3.98 0.42 5.66
N GLY A 41 -4.42 -0.79 5.99
CA GLY A 41 -4.31 -1.96 5.14
C GLY A 41 -5.53 -2.14 4.25
N VAL A 42 -5.32 -2.26 2.94
CA VAL A 42 -6.32 -2.84 2.02
C VAL A 42 -5.99 -4.31 1.87
N VAL A 43 -6.80 -5.17 2.49
CA VAL A 43 -6.59 -6.61 2.59
C VAL A 43 -7.40 -7.30 1.50
N PHE A 44 -6.73 -8.06 0.65
CA PHE A 44 -7.35 -9.05 -0.23
C PHE A 44 -7.14 -10.44 0.36
N ASP A 45 -8.23 -11.12 0.71
CA ASP A 45 -8.22 -12.47 1.26
C ASP A 45 -8.39 -13.50 0.12
N ALA A 46 -7.34 -14.28 -0.14
CA ALA A 46 -7.33 -15.33 -1.15
C ALA A 46 -7.68 -16.72 -0.55
N GLY A 47 -8.22 -16.77 0.66
CA GLY A 47 -8.63 -17.98 1.36
C GLY A 47 -7.44 -18.88 1.67
N ALA A 48 -7.41 -20.06 1.07
CA ALA A 48 -6.36 -21.06 1.31
C ALA A 48 -4.95 -20.60 0.87
N HIS A 49 -4.85 -19.53 0.08
CA HIS A 49 -3.58 -18.97 -0.38
C HIS A 49 -3.12 -17.75 0.46
N GLY A 50 -3.73 -17.55 1.63
CA GLY A 50 -3.41 -16.45 2.53
C GLY A 50 -4.02 -15.12 2.09
N LYS A 51 -3.43 -14.02 2.56
CA LYS A 51 -3.90 -12.65 2.31
C LYS A 51 -2.79 -11.75 1.82
N SER A 52 -3.13 -10.83 0.92
CA SER A 52 -2.25 -9.75 0.48
C SER A 52 -2.75 -8.43 1.04
N VAL A 53 -1.85 -7.61 1.58
CA VAL A 53 -2.17 -6.34 2.24
C VAL A 53 -1.36 -5.23 1.59
N TYR A 54 -2.05 -4.30 0.93
CA TYR A 54 -1.47 -3.01 0.55
C TYR A 54 -1.54 -2.08 1.75
N ILE A 55 -0.41 -1.55 2.21
CA ILE A 55 -0.36 -0.60 3.32
C ILE A 55 -0.30 0.82 2.76
N LEU A 56 -1.13 1.69 3.30
CA LEU A 56 -1.26 3.10 2.94
C LEU A 56 -0.98 4.00 4.15
N ASP A 57 -0.39 5.17 3.95
CA ASP A 57 -0.21 6.17 4.99
C ASP A 57 -1.57 6.64 5.53
N SER A 58 -1.75 6.71 6.85
CA SER A 58 -3.05 7.07 7.42
C SER A 58 -3.41 8.55 7.24
N GLY A 59 -2.43 9.42 7.00
CA GLY A 59 -2.64 10.86 6.86
C GLY A 59 -3.05 11.26 5.46
N ASP A 60 -2.46 10.63 4.44
CA ASP A 60 -2.73 10.99 3.05
C ASP A 60 -3.05 9.82 2.14
N TYR A 61 -3.06 8.58 2.61
CA TYR A 61 -3.26 7.33 1.87
C TYR A 61 -2.17 7.02 0.83
N SER A 62 -0.97 7.58 0.94
CA SER A 62 0.14 7.26 0.03
C SER A 62 0.58 5.81 0.22
N TYR A 63 1.06 5.17 -0.85
CA TYR A 63 1.48 3.77 -0.78
C TYR A 63 2.75 3.60 0.05
N MET A 64 2.69 2.78 1.11
CA MET A 64 3.80 2.49 2.01
C MET A 64 4.47 1.16 1.73
N GLY A 65 3.77 0.22 1.09
CA GLY A 65 4.29 -1.12 0.86
C GLY A 65 3.20 -2.17 0.70
N VAL A 66 3.65 -3.41 0.50
CA VAL A 66 2.78 -4.57 0.34
C VAL A 66 3.36 -5.72 1.13
N LYS A 67 2.50 -6.53 1.74
CA LYS A 67 2.89 -7.81 2.31
C LYS A 67 1.88 -8.88 1.98
N SER A 68 2.35 -10.11 1.83
CA SER A 68 1.54 -11.30 1.76
C SER A 68 1.76 -12.11 3.04
N VAL A 69 0.67 -12.60 3.62
CA VAL A 69 0.67 -13.42 4.82
C VAL A 69 0.03 -14.76 4.48
N ASP A 70 0.81 -15.83 4.57
CA ASP A 70 0.35 -17.20 4.35
C ASP A 70 0.94 -18.10 5.45
N GLY A 71 0.11 -18.96 6.05
CA GLY A 71 0.51 -19.85 7.14
C GLY A 71 1.17 -19.15 8.35
N GLY A 72 0.86 -17.87 8.58
CA GLY A 72 1.49 -17.05 9.64
C GLY A 72 2.86 -16.46 9.27
N VAL A 73 3.37 -16.76 8.08
CA VAL A 73 4.60 -16.17 7.54
C VAL A 73 4.24 -14.92 6.75
N ALA A 74 4.91 -13.80 7.04
CA ALA A 74 4.76 -12.56 6.29
C ALA A 74 6.01 -12.31 5.42
N ILE A 75 5.79 -12.08 4.13
CA ILE A 75 6.81 -11.57 3.21
C ILE A 75 6.29 -10.27 2.59
N GLY A 76 7.17 -9.32 2.31
CA GLY A 76 6.72 -8.06 1.75
C GLY A 76 7.84 -7.09 1.47
N MET A 77 7.43 -5.92 1.00
CA MET A 77 8.31 -4.80 0.70
C MET A 77 7.72 -3.53 1.28
N SER A 78 8.60 -2.67 1.78
CA SER A 78 8.26 -1.34 2.26
C SER A 78 8.90 -0.29 1.36
N VAL A 79 8.20 0.83 1.18
CA VAL A 79 8.71 2.01 0.49
C VAL A 79 9.39 2.90 1.52
N LEU A 80 10.72 2.95 1.49
CA LEU A 80 11.52 3.85 2.33
C LEU A 80 11.56 5.28 1.78
N GLY A 81 11.49 5.39 0.45
CA GLY A 81 11.46 6.65 -0.27
C GLY A 81 11.06 6.41 -1.72
N ALA A 82 10.53 7.45 -2.35
CA ALA A 82 10.22 7.49 -3.77
C ALA A 82 10.61 8.89 -4.27
N GLY A 83 10.87 9.05 -5.56
CA GLY A 83 11.17 10.33 -6.17
C GLY A 83 10.99 10.28 -7.69
N ILE A 84 10.89 11.46 -8.30
CA ILE A 84 10.79 11.62 -9.76
C ILE A 84 12.10 12.23 -10.24
N VAL A 85 12.65 11.65 -11.29
CA VAL A 85 13.85 12.16 -11.94
C VAL A 85 13.67 12.17 -13.45
N ASP A 86 14.42 13.03 -14.13
CA ASP A 86 14.34 13.16 -15.58
C ASP A 86 15.07 12.02 -16.29
N ASN A 87 16.19 11.54 -15.73
CA ASN A 87 17.01 10.50 -16.34
C ASN A 87 17.33 9.35 -15.36
N ALA A 88 17.57 8.16 -15.90
CA ALA A 88 18.02 7.03 -15.11
C ALA A 88 19.42 7.32 -14.51
N GLY A 89 19.55 7.13 -13.19
CA GLY A 89 20.78 7.39 -12.44
C GLY A 89 20.80 8.73 -11.70
N ASP A 90 19.86 9.63 -12.00
CA ASP A 90 19.68 10.87 -11.23
C ASP A 90 19.14 10.57 -9.82
N VAL A 91 19.48 11.42 -8.85
CA VAL A 91 19.00 11.32 -7.48
C VAL A 91 17.88 12.35 -7.26
N PRO A 92 16.73 11.95 -6.67
CA PRO A 92 15.63 12.85 -6.33
C PRO A 92 15.95 13.95 -5.30
#